data_AF-A0AAV8WPC1-F1
#
_entry.id   AF-A0AAV8WPC1-F1
#
_cell.length_a   1.000
_cell.length_b   1.000
_cell.length_c   1.000
_cell.angle_alpha   90.00
_cell.angle_beta   90.00
_cell.angle_gamma   90.00
#
_symmetry.space_group_name_H-M   'P 1'
#
loop_
_entity.id
_entity.type
_entity.pdbx_description
1 polymer ?
#
loop_
_entity_poly.entity_id
_entity_poly.type
_entity_poly.pdbx_seq_one_letter_code
_entity_poly.pdbx_strand_id
1 'polypeptide(L)'
;MAVNSFGLGGANGHLVIKPYTKIQNIERKNSSKAYRLVQVSGRTETVVEKLLNKIEENREQTGFLALIDNIFSTEIKNHNYRGYAVLNGTARCASKCSLKNRPVWFTYSGMGSQWSEMGKDLIHIDVFRNTLKKCAHTIKQYGLDLEDIVLNGTTATFTDPINCFTSIVAVSVALTDVLFSFGIHPAGIIGHSLGEIGK
;
A
#
# COMPACT_ATOMS: atom_id res chain seq x y z
N MET A 1 3.26 37.42 14.24
CA MET A 1 4.71 37.63 14.38
C MET A 1 5.15 38.63 13.32
N ALA A 2 6.15 39.46 13.59
CA ALA A 2 6.72 40.36 12.59
C ALA A 2 8.24 40.25 12.57
N VAL A 3 8.85 40.38 11.39
CA VAL A 3 10.30 40.25 11.17
C VAL A 3 10.80 41.52 10.45
N ASN A 4 11.85 42.11 11.00
CA ASN A 4 12.53 43.28 10.44
C ASN A 4 13.91 42.87 9.89
N SER A 5 14.31 43.48 8.76
CA SER A 5 15.66 43.38 8.23
C SER A 5 16.14 44.76 7.76
N PHE A 6 17.29 45.20 8.27
CA PHE A 6 17.88 46.51 7.98
C PHE A 6 19.29 46.30 7.42
N GLY A 7 19.52 46.69 6.18
CA GLY A 7 20.83 46.62 5.53
C GLY A 7 21.66 47.87 5.79
N LEU A 8 22.98 47.73 5.98
CA LEU A 8 23.90 48.86 6.14
C LEU A 8 23.86 49.86 4.95
N GLY A 9 23.47 49.39 3.76
CA GLY A 9 23.30 50.23 2.57
C GLY A 9 21.98 51.00 2.50
N GLY A 10 21.15 50.96 3.55
CA GLY A 10 19.88 51.70 3.64
C GLY A 10 18.64 50.95 3.14
N ALA A 11 18.78 49.70 2.67
CA ALA A 11 17.65 48.87 2.28
C ALA A 11 17.01 48.19 3.49
N ASN A 12 15.73 48.49 3.75
CA ASN A 12 14.98 48.01 4.91
C ASN A 12 13.74 47.24 4.45
N GLY A 13 13.42 46.14 5.14
CA GLY A 13 12.24 45.32 4.88
C GLY A 13 11.52 44.91 6.16
N HIS A 14 10.19 44.85 6.10
CA HIS A 14 9.32 44.41 7.19
C HIS A 14 8.34 43.36 6.68
N LEU A 15 8.17 42.27 7.42
CA LEU A 15 7.21 41.21 7.11
C LEU A 15 6.35 40.89 8.32
N VAL A 16 5.02 40.91 8.14
CA VAL A 16 4.06 40.46 9.14
C VAL A 16 3.53 39.08 8.76
N ILE A 17 3.61 38.14 9.69
CA ILE A 17 3.19 36.75 9.52
C ILE A 17 2.08 36.43 10.53
N LYS A 18 0.93 35.99 10.03
CA LYS A 18 -0.13 35.42 10.86
C LYS A 18 0.18 33.93 11.12
N PRO A 19 0.31 33.49 12.38
CA PRO A 19 0.52 32.08 12.67
C PRO A 19 -0.68 31.25 12.23
N TYR A 20 -0.40 30.06 11.69
CA TYR A 20 -1.45 29.09 11.39
C TYR A 20 -1.82 28.31 12.65
N THR A 21 -3.04 28.50 13.14
CA THR A 21 -3.61 27.69 14.21
C THR A 21 -4.36 26.53 13.58
N LYS A 22 -3.75 25.34 13.58
CA LYS A 22 -4.40 24.14 13.07
C LYS A 22 -5.57 23.78 13.95
N ILE A 23 -6.79 23.86 13.42
CA ILE A 23 -7.97 23.27 14.05
C ILE A 23 -7.82 21.75 13.91
N GLN A 24 -7.64 21.05 15.03
CA GLN A 24 -7.67 19.59 15.01
C GLN A 24 -9.12 19.18 14.78
N ASN A 25 -9.48 18.82 13.55
CA ASN A 25 -10.70 18.06 13.33
C ASN A 25 -10.50 16.70 13.99
N ILE A 26 -11.05 16.54 15.20
CA ILE A 26 -11.14 15.26 15.92
C ILE A 26 -12.27 14.46 15.26
N GLU A 27 -12.20 14.24 13.95
CA GLU A 27 -12.87 13.09 13.37
C GLU A 27 -11.90 11.92 13.54
N ARG A 28 -11.84 11.41 14.77
CA ARG A 28 -11.39 10.04 15.01
C ARG A 28 -12.42 9.14 14.33
N LYS A 29 -12.32 8.95 13.02
CA LYS A 29 -12.77 7.68 12.47
C LYS A 29 -11.94 6.65 13.21
N ASN A 30 -12.61 5.84 14.01
CA ASN A 30 -12.07 4.65 14.65
C ASN A 30 -11.53 3.72 13.56
N SER A 31 -10.39 4.04 12.95
CA SER A 31 -9.61 3.07 12.19
C SER A 31 -8.80 2.31 13.23
N SER A 32 -9.45 1.31 13.82
CA SER A 32 -8.82 0.18 14.49
C SER A 32 -7.44 -0.09 13.88
N LYS A 33 -6.35 0.00 14.67
CA LYS A 33 -4.95 -0.40 14.38
C LYS A 33 -4.69 -0.84 12.92
N ALA A 34 -4.90 0.05 11.96
CA ALA A 34 -4.76 -0.31 10.57
C ALA A 34 -3.26 -0.38 10.27
N TYR A 35 -2.82 -1.45 9.63
CA TYR A 35 -1.47 -1.51 9.09
C TYR A 35 -1.32 -0.42 8.03
N ARG A 36 -0.22 0.32 8.10
CA ARG A 36 0.11 1.34 7.10
C ARG A 36 1.52 1.12 6.58
N LEU A 37 1.65 0.94 5.28
CA LEU A 37 2.95 0.97 4.61
C LEU A 37 3.40 2.43 4.47
N VAL A 38 4.61 2.71 4.90
CA VAL A 38 5.31 3.97 4.63
C VAL A 38 6.58 3.69 3.85
N GLN A 39 6.93 4.58 2.95
CA GLN A 39 8.11 4.46 2.10
C GLN A 39 8.90 5.77 2.14
N VAL A 40 10.22 5.65 2.17
CA VAL A 40 11.13 6.80 2.15
C VAL A 40 12.32 6.53 1.25
N SER A 41 12.99 7.60 0.84
CA SER A 41 14.25 7.49 0.11
C SER A 41 15.24 8.56 0.58
N GLY A 42 16.53 8.31 0.35
CA GLY A 42 17.58 9.22 0.76
C GLY A 42 18.90 8.95 0.04
N ARG A 43 19.86 9.85 0.27
CA ARG A 43 21.22 9.73 -0.31
C ARG A 43 22.11 8.74 0.41
N THR A 44 21.81 8.45 1.68
CA THR A 44 22.52 7.50 2.52
C THR A 44 21.55 6.65 3.32
N GLU A 45 21.97 5.45 3.70
CA GLU A 45 21.21 4.54 4.55
C GLU A 45 20.85 5.18 5.90
N THR A 46 21.78 5.90 6.50
CA THR A 46 21.56 6.60 7.78
C THR A 46 20.42 7.61 7.70
N VAL A 47 20.24 8.31 6.57
CA VAL A 47 19.12 9.25 6.38
C VAL A 47 17.80 8.50 6.30
N VAL A 48 17.76 7.39 5.57
CA VAL A 48 16.57 6.52 5.48
C VAL A 48 16.17 6.01 6.86
N GLU A 49 17.12 5.48 7.63
CA GLU A 49 16.85 4.99 8.99
C GLU A 49 16.36 6.10 9.93
N LYS A 50 16.95 7.30 9.86
CA LYS A 50 16.50 8.45 10.65
C LYS A 50 15.06 8.85 10.29
N LEU A 51 14.72 8.86 9.00
CA LEU A 51 13.35 9.16 8.55
C LEU A 51 12.37 8.11 9.05
N LEU A 52 12.69 6.83 8.91
CA LEU A 52 11.84 5.73 9.38
C LEU A 52 11.65 5.78 10.91
N ASN A 53 12.69 6.10 11.69
CA ASN A 53 12.56 6.31 13.15
C ASN A 53 11.64 7.49 13.46
N LYS A 54 11.78 8.61 12.73
CA LYS A 54 10.92 9.78 12.92
C LYS A 54 9.46 9.47 12.60
N ILE A 55 9.22 8.62 11.61
CA ILE A 55 7.88 8.18 11.24
C ILE A 55 7.26 7.33 12.36
N GLU A 56 8.00 6.39 12.93
CA GLU A 56 7.52 5.59 14.06
C GLU A 56 7.17 6.46 15.28
N GLU A 57 8.02 7.43 15.63
CA GLU A 57 7.75 8.39 16.71
C GLU A 57 6.45 9.20 16.49
N ASN A 58 6.05 9.41 15.23
CA ASN A 58 4.93 10.27 14.84
C ASN A 58 3.82 9.49 14.13
N ARG A 59 3.74 8.17 14.34
CA ARG A 59 2.83 7.24 13.66
C ARG A 59 1.33 7.56 13.78
N GLU A 60 0.93 8.32 14.80
CA GLU A 60 -0.47 8.74 15.01
C GLU A 60 -0.79 10.08 14.31
N GLN A 61 0.22 10.77 13.77
CA GLN A 61 0.04 12.07 13.12
C GLN A 61 -0.30 11.91 11.63
N THR A 62 -1.60 11.77 11.32
CA THR A 62 -2.10 11.55 9.96
C THR A 62 -1.59 12.56 8.93
N GLY A 63 -1.56 13.85 9.28
CA GLY A 63 -1.06 14.90 8.38
C GLY A 63 0.44 14.81 8.11
N PHE A 64 1.23 14.33 9.07
CA PHE A 64 2.66 14.09 8.87
C PHE A 64 2.87 12.88 7.95
N LEU A 65 2.14 11.78 8.18
CA LEU A 65 2.21 10.60 7.31
C LEU A 65 1.78 10.90 5.87
N ALA A 66 0.71 11.68 5.69
CA ALA A 66 0.27 12.12 4.37
C ALA A 66 1.32 12.98 3.65
N LEU A 67 2.05 13.83 4.40
CA LEU A 67 3.16 14.61 3.85
C LEU A 67 4.30 13.69 3.39
N ILE A 68 4.67 12.70 4.19
CA ILE A 68 5.70 11.72 3.84
C ILE A 68 5.33 10.95 2.57
N ASP A 69 4.10 10.43 2.49
CA ASP A 69 3.62 9.72 1.31
C ASP A 69 3.66 10.60 0.06
N ASN A 70 3.25 11.87 0.18
CA ASN A 70 3.31 12.82 -0.92
C ASN A 70 4.74 13.10 -1.39
N ILE A 71 5.68 13.31 -0.47
CA ILE A 71 7.09 13.58 -0.80
C ILE A 71 7.71 12.40 -1.54
N PHE A 72 7.44 11.17 -1.09
CA PHE A 72 8.08 9.97 -1.63
C PHE A 72 7.23 9.21 -2.66
N SER A 73 6.10 9.78 -3.08
CA SER A 73 5.23 9.25 -4.14
C SER A 73 5.91 9.19 -5.51
N THR A 74 6.95 10.00 -5.71
CA THR A 74 7.69 10.08 -6.98
C THR A 74 9.18 9.87 -6.77
N GLU A 75 9.88 9.48 -7.83
CA GLU A 75 11.32 9.28 -7.78
C GLU A 75 12.06 10.60 -7.54
N ILE A 76 12.89 10.62 -6.49
CA ILE A 76 13.78 11.73 -6.21
C ILE A 76 15.18 11.41 -6.74
N LYS A 77 15.69 12.24 -7.64
CA LYS A 77 17.02 12.08 -8.24
C LYS A 77 18.11 12.00 -7.17
N ASN A 78 19.08 11.11 -7.39
CA ASN A 78 20.23 10.85 -6.52
C ASN A 78 19.88 10.23 -5.15
N HIS A 79 18.66 9.72 -4.95
CA HIS A 79 18.33 8.92 -3.77
C HIS A 79 18.65 7.44 -4.02
N ASN A 80 19.91 7.08 -3.77
CA ASN A 80 20.41 5.72 -3.98
C ASN A 80 20.01 4.73 -2.88
N TYR A 81 19.31 5.18 -1.84
CA TYR A 81 18.81 4.35 -0.75
C TYR A 81 17.30 4.53 -0.63
N ARG A 82 16.60 3.42 -0.41
CA ARG A 82 15.17 3.40 -0.12
C ARG A 82 14.91 2.58 1.13
N GLY A 83 13.81 2.86 1.79
CA GLY A 83 13.36 2.07 2.92
C GLY A 83 11.85 2.08 3.05
N TYR A 84 11.34 1.10 3.78
CA TYR A 84 9.94 1.01 4.11
C TYR A 84 9.75 0.55 5.55
N ALA A 85 8.59 0.85 6.10
CA ALA A 85 8.11 0.27 7.36
C ALA A 85 6.61 0.00 7.27
N VAL A 86 6.14 -1.04 7.95
CA VAL A 86 4.72 -1.30 8.15
C VAL A 86 4.37 -0.87 9.57
N LEU A 87 3.73 0.29 9.71
CA LEU A 87 3.27 0.80 10.99
C LEU A 87 2.24 -0.16 11.58
N ASN A 88 2.32 -0.38 12.89
CA ASN A 88 1.59 -1.43 13.63
C ASN A 88 1.97 -2.87 13.25
N GLY A 89 2.96 -3.08 12.37
CA GLY A 89 3.55 -4.37 12.04
C GLY A 89 5.02 -4.45 12.44
N THR A 90 5.72 -5.46 11.92
CA THR A 90 7.14 -5.73 12.20
C THR A 90 8.05 -5.53 10.99
N ALA A 91 7.48 -5.45 9.78
CA ALA A 91 8.25 -5.39 8.55
C ALA A 91 8.90 -4.02 8.38
N ARG A 92 10.23 -4.01 8.26
CA ARG A 92 11.04 -2.80 8.05
C ARG A 92 12.29 -3.16 7.27
N CYS A 93 12.71 -2.26 6.39
CA CYS A 93 13.97 -2.39 5.66
C CYS A 93 14.51 -1.02 5.27
N ALA A 94 15.83 -0.86 5.31
CA ALA A 94 16.56 0.16 4.58
C ALA A 94 17.60 -0.53 3.72
N SER A 95 17.74 -0.12 2.45
CA SER A 95 18.71 -0.74 1.57
C SER A 95 19.13 0.20 0.45
N LYS A 96 20.32 -0.07 -0.10
CA LYS A 96 20.79 0.56 -1.33
C LYS A 96 19.98 0.01 -2.50
N CYS A 97 19.44 0.88 -3.33
CA CYS A 97 18.64 0.50 -4.49
C CYS A 97 19.33 0.95 -5.78
N SER A 98 19.32 0.06 -6.78
CA SER A 98 19.70 0.41 -8.14
C SER A 98 18.61 1.28 -8.78
N LEU A 99 18.99 2.42 -9.34
CA LEU A 99 18.09 3.31 -10.09
C LEU A 99 17.90 2.88 -11.56
N LYS A 100 18.34 1.67 -11.94
CA LYS A 100 18.10 1.14 -13.27
C LYS A 100 16.61 0.85 -13.45
N ASN A 101 16.09 1.13 -14.64
CA ASN A 101 14.74 0.74 -15.00
C ASN A 101 14.60 -0.80 -14.89
N ARG A 102 13.56 -1.27 -14.20
CA ARG A 102 13.29 -2.69 -13.98
C ARG A 102 11.85 -2.97 -14.42
N PRO A 103 11.63 -3.71 -15.51
CA PRO A 103 10.28 -4.05 -15.91
C PRO A 103 9.61 -4.89 -14.82
N VAL A 104 8.39 -4.53 -14.45
CA VAL A 104 7.57 -5.30 -13.52
C VAL A 104 6.88 -6.41 -14.31
N TRP A 105 6.93 -7.64 -13.81
CA TRP A 105 6.22 -8.77 -14.40
C TRP A 105 5.20 -9.31 -13.40
N PHE A 106 3.98 -9.56 -13.86
CA PHE A 106 2.98 -10.24 -13.05
C PHE A 106 3.02 -11.73 -13.36
N THR A 107 3.11 -12.53 -12.31
CA THR A 107 3.15 -13.99 -12.40
C THR A 107 1.96 -14.57 -11.66
N TYR A 108 1.14 -15.34 -12.37
CA TYR A 108 -0.07 -15.93 -11.82
C TYR A 108 0.13 -17.43 -11.63
N SER A 109 0.00 -17.88 -10.39
CA SER A 109 0.10 -19.29 -10.01
C SER A 109 -1.17 -20.06 -10.38
N GLY A 110 -1.01 -21.37 -10.61
CA GLY A 110 -2.13 -22.26 -10.91
C GLY A 110 -2.68 -22.98 -9.68
N MET A 111 -3.36 -24.10 -9.94
CA MET A 111 -3.84 -25.03 -8.90
C MET A 111 -2.71 -25.48 -7.96
N GLY A 112 -3.07 -25.70 -6.69
CA GLY A 112 -2.14 -26.05 -5.61
C GLY A 112 -1.67 -24.86 -4.77
N SER A 113 -2.04 -23.63 -5.14
CA SER A 113 -1.73 -22.41 -4.41
C SER A 113 -2.82 -22.01 -3.39
N GLN A 114 -3.95 -22.72 -3.38
CA GLN A 114 -5.05 -22.45 -2.46
C GLN A 114 -4.73 -22.89 -1.03
N TRP A 115 -5.24 -22.13 -0.05
CA TRP A 115 -5.19 -22.47 1.36
C TRP A 115 -6.35 -21.83 2.11
N SER A 116 -6.70 -22.38 3.28
CA SER A 116 -7.79 -21.90 4.12
C SER A 116 -7.57 -20.45 4.55
N GLU A 117 -8.60 -19.61 4.47
CA GLU A 117 -8.54 -18.19 4.88
C GLU A 117 -7.65 -17.27 4.02
N MET A 118 -7.28 -17.68 2.80
CA MET A 118 -6.30 -16.94 1.98
C MET A 118 -6.62 -15.48 1.63
N GLY A 119 -7.88 -15.06 1.74
CA GLY A 119 -8.31 -13.67 1.51
C GLY A 119 -8.73 -12.92 2.78
N LYS A 120 -8.69 -13.57 3.96
CA LYS A 120 -9.35 -13.09 5.17
C LYS A 120 -8.78 -11.78 5.68
N ASP A 121 -7.46 -11.67 5.80
CA ASP A 121 -6.82 -10.43 6.27
C ASP A 121 -6.87 -9.31 5.22
N LEU A 122 -6.88 -9.69 3.93
CA LEU A 122 -6.93 -8.74 2.83
C LEU A 122 -8.30 -8.07 2.66
N ILE A 123 -9.35 -8.63 3.27
CA ILE A 123 -10.69 -8.02 3.24
C ILE A 123 -10.70 -6.62 3.85
N HIS A 124 -9.75 -6.29 4.71
CA HIS A 124 -9.60 -4.95 5.30
C HIS A 124 -9.16 -3.89 4.28
N ILE A 125 -8.65 -4.30 3.12
CA ILE A 125 -8.30 -3.39 2.01
C ILE A 125 -9.55 -3.22 1.14
N ASP A 126 -10.07 -2.00 1.05
CA ASP A 126 -11.33 -1.71 0.37
C ASP A 126 -11.33 -2.13 -1.10
N VAL A 127 -10.21 -1.92 -1.82
CA VAL A 127 -10.07 -2.34 -3.23
C VAL A 127 -10.22 -3.86 -3.34
N PHE A 128 -9.49 -4.62 -2.53
CA PHE A 128 -9.56 -6.09 -2.51
C PHE A 128 -10.99 -6.56 -2.20
N ARG A 129 -11.61 -6.02 -1.15
CA ARG A 129 -12.98 -6.35 -0.73
C ARG A 129 -13.99 -6.10 -1.85
N ASN A 130 -13.90 -4.94 -2.49
CA ASN A 130 -14.83 -4.55 -3.54
C ASN A 130 -14.68 -5.45 -4.78
N THR A 131 -13.46 -5.82 -5.14
CA THR A 131 -13.21 -6.74 -6.26
C THR A 131 -13.68 -8.16 -5.94
N LEU A 132 -13.40 -8.67 -4.75
CA LEU A 132 -13.90 -9.98 -4.31
C LEU A 132 -15.43 -10.05 -4.37
N LYS A 133 -16.13 -9.00 -3.89
CA LYS A 133 -17.59 -8.89 -3.97
C LYS A 133 -18.11 -8.89 -5.40
N LYS A 134 -17.43 -8.22 -6.33
CA LYS A 134 -17.80 -8.23 -7.76
C LYS A 134 -17.65 -9.64 -8.35
N CYS A 135 -16.56 -10.33 -8.04
CA CYS A 135 -16.34 -11.72 -8.45
C CYS A 135 -17.45 -12.63 -7.88
N ALA A 136 -17.72 -12.54 -6.57
CA ALA A 136 -18.75 -13.31 -5.90
C ALA A 136 -20.14 -13.07 -6.49
N HIS A 137 -20.51 -11.81 -6.73
CA HIS A 137 -21.77 -11.46 -7.39
C HIS A 137 -21.90 -12.12 -8.77
N THR A 138 -20.82 -12.15 -9.55
CA THR A 138 -20.80 -12.72 -10.91
C THR A 138 -21.01 -14.23 -10.89
N ILE A 139 -20.42 -14.95 -9.93
CA ILE A 139 -20.52 -16.42 -9.88
C ILE A 139 -21.69 -16.94 -9.04
N LYS A 140 -22.37 -16.06 -8.30
CA LYS A 140 -23.56 -16.42 -7.49
C LYS A 140 -24.65 -17.12 -8.31
N GLN A 141 -24.79 -16.78 -9.59
CA GLN A 141 -25.75 -17.42 -10.50
C GLN A 141 -25.50 -18.93 -10.70
N TYR A 142 -24.28 -19.42 -10.43
CA TYR A 142 -23.91 -20.83 -10.51
C TYR A 142 -24.04 -21.57 -9.16
N GLY A 143 -24.65 -20.94 -8.15
CA GLY A 143 -24.90 -21.54 -6.84
C GLY A 143 -23.70 -21.53 -5.87
N LEU A 144 -22.65 -20.77 -6.18
CA LEU A 144 -21.45 -20.66 -5.34
C LEU A 144 -21.48 -19.38 -4.49
N ASP A 145 -21.25 -19.53 -3.19
CA ASP A 145 -20.99 -18.42 -2.28
C ASP A 145 -19.48 -18.19 -2.13
N LEU A 146 -18.90 -17.45 -3.08
CA LEU A 146 -17.45 -17.23 -3.12
C LEU A 146 -16.93 -16.46 -1.90
N GLU A 147 -17.71 -15.52 -1.36
CA GLU A 147 -17.28 -14.76 -0.18
C GLU A 147 -17.14 -15.70 1.01
N ASP A 148 -18.12 -16.58 1.24
CA ASP A 148 -18.04 -17.57 2.31
C ASP A 148 -16.90 -18.57 2.09
N ILE A 149 -16.74 -19.09 0.86
CA ILE A 149 -15.66 -20.01 0.51
C ILE A 149 -14.28 -19.39 0.78
N VAL A 150 -14.06 -18.14 0.41
CA VAL A 150 -12.75 -17.47 0.57
C VAL A 150 -12.48 -17.06 2.02
N LEU A 151 -13.51 -16.61 2.75
CA LEU A 151 -13.35 -16.03 4.09
C LEU A 151 -13.48 -17.05 5.22
N ASN A 152 -14.35 -18.04 5.06
CA ASN A 152 -14.69 -19.04 6.07
C ASN A 152 -14.37 -20.48 5.64
N GLY A 153 -13.88 -20.67 4.40
CA GLY A 153 -13.52 -21.97 3.87
C GLY A 153 -12.46 -22.69 4.70
N THR A 154 -12.69 -23.98 4.93
CA THR A 154 -11.75 -24.87 5.62
C THR A 154 -10.96 -25.70 4.61
N THR A 155 -10.00 -26.50 5.09
CA THR A 155 -9.26 -27.43 4.24
C THR A 155 -10.18 -28.38 3.48
N ALA A 156 -11.32 -28.76 4.07
CA ALA A 156 -12.33 -29.60 3.41
C ALA A 156 -13.03 -28.87 2.27
N THR A 157 -13.27 -27.56 2.39
CA THR A 157 -13.87 -26.72 1.34
C THR A 157 -13.01 -26.72 0.07
N PHE A 158 -11.69 -26.75 0.22
CA PHE A 158 -10.70 -26.78 -0.87
C PHE A 158 -10.37 -28.20 -1.36
N THR A 159 -11.18 -29.21 -1.02
CA THR A 159 -11.14 -30.51 -1.73
C THR A 159 -11.91 -30.46 -3.03
N ASP A 160 -12.91 -29.57 -3.14
CA ASP A 160 -13.65 -29.32 -4.38
C ASP A 160 -12.79 -28.49 -5.35
N PRO A 161 -12.47 -29.03 -6.55
CA PRO A 161 -11.71 -28.31 -7.56
C PRO A 161 -12.37 -26.98 -7.99
N ILE A 162 -13.69 -26.88 -7.98
CA ILE A 162 -14.43 -25.67 -8.35
C ILE A 162 -14.18 -24.56 -7.32
N ASN A 163 -14.22 -24.91 -6.02
CA ASN A 163 -13.93 -23.96 -4.94
C ASN A 163 -12.46 -23.50 -5.01
N CYS A 164 -11.52 -24.40 -5.29
CA CYS A 164 -10.12 -24.04 -5.49
C CYS A 164 -9.96 -23.06 -6.65
N PHE A 165 -10.50 -23.42 -7.81
CA PHE A 165 -10.41 -22.64 -9.04
C PHE A 165 -10.94 -21.23 -8.86
N THR A 166 -12.19 -21.13 -8.42
CA THR A 166 -12.90 -19.86 -8.32
C THR A 166 -12.25 -18.95 -7.29
N SER A 167 -11.74 -19.51 -6.19
CA SER A 167 -11.07 -18.75 -5.15
C SER A 167 -9.69 -18.25 -5.60
N ILE A 168 -8.89 -19.08 -6.27
CA ILE A 168 -7.56 -18.67 -6.79
C ILE A 168 -7.72 -17.53 -7.78
N VAL A 169 -8.67 -17.65 -8.72
CA VAL A 169 -8.92 -16.61 -9.72
C VAL A 169 -9.40 -15.32 -9.06
N ALA A 170 -10.40 -15.40 -8.18
CA ALA A 170 -10.95 -14.21 -7.52
C ALA A 170 -9.90 -13.46 -6.67
N VAL A 171 -9.07 -14.18 -5.91
CA VAL A 171 -7.99 -13.58 -5.12
C VAL A 171 -6.91 -12.99 -6.03
N SER A 172 -6.56 -13.66 -7.14
CA SER A 172 -5.58 -13.14 -8.11
C SER A 172 -6.04 -11.83 -8.75
N VAL A 173 -7.32 -11.75 -9.14
CA VAL A 173 -7.91 -10.53 -9.71
C VAL A 173 -7.95 -9.43 -8.66
N ALA A 174 -8.36 -9.74 -7.42
CA ALA A 174 -8.41 -8.76 -6.33
C ALA A 174 -7.00 -8.23 -5.96
N LEU A 175 -5.97 -9.07 -5.96
CA LEU A 175 -4.58 -8.65 -5.77
C LEU A 175 -4.08 -7.78 -6.93
N THR A 176 -4.46 -8.13 -8.16
CA THR A 176 -4.13 -7.33 -9.35
C THR A 176 -4.71 -5.93 -9.26
N ASP A 177 -5.99 -5.81 -8.87
CA ASP A 177 -6.64 -4.51 -8.64
C ASP A 177 -5.97 -3.71 -7.52
N VAL A 178 -5.52 -4.37 -6.45
CA VAL A 178 -4.72 -3.71 -5.40
C VAL A 178 -3.42 -3.16 -5.96
N LEU A 179 -2.68 -3.91 -6.79
CA LEU A 179 -1.45 -3.42 -7.42
C LEU A 179 -1.72 -2.24 -8.36
N PHE A 180 -2.79 -2.30 -9.16
CA PHE A 180 -3.22 -1.19 -10.00
C PHE A 180 -3.62 0.05 -9.19
N SER A 181 -4.21 -0.11 -8.01
CA SER A 181 -4.53 1.01 -7.12
C SER A 181 -3.27 1.75 -6.62
N PHE A 182 -2.12 1.07 -6.59
CA PHE A 182 -0.81 1.67 -6.32
C PHE A 182 -0.10 2.22 -7.58
N GLY A 183 -0.75 2.18 -8.75
CA GLY A 183 -0.17 2.59 -10.03
C GLY A 183 0.89 1.63 -10.58
N ILE A 184 0.94 0.39 -10.07
CA ILE A 184 1.89 -0.63 -10.52
C ILE A 184 1.30 -1.37 -11.72
N HIS A 185 1.84 -1.12 -12.91
CA HIS A 185 1.44 -1.81 -14.13
C HIS A 185 2.53 -2.76 -14.63
N PRO A 186 2.19 -3.98 -15.06
CA PRO A 186 3.17 -4.92 -15.57
C PRO A 186 3.63 -4.53 -16.97
N ALA A 187 4.91 -4.73 -17.25
CA ALA A 187 5.49 -4.73 -18.58
C ALA A 187 5.32 -6.10 -19.28
N GLY A 188 5.01 -7.15 -18.52
CA GLY A 188 4.75 -8.49 -19.05
C GLY A 188 3.98 -9.34 -18.05
N ILE A 189 3.25 -10.33 -18.56
CA ILE A 189 2.41 -11.19 -17.74
C ILE A 189 2.66 -12.65 -18.11
N ILE A 190 2.90 -13.49 -17.10
CA ILE A 190 3.08 -14.93 -17.25
C ILE A 190 2.07 -15.64 -16.35
N GLY A 191 1.30 -16.57 -16.92
CA GLY A 191 0.43 -17.45 -16.14
C GLY A 191 0.95 -18.87 -16.22
N HIS A 192 0.87 -19.60 -15.12
CA HIS A 192 1.11 -21.03 -15.13
C HIS A 192 -0.23 -21.77 -15.05
N SER A 193 -0.60 -22.49 -16.12
CA SER A 193 -1.86 -23.23 -16.20
C SER A 193 -3.06 -22.32 -15.87
N LEU A 194 -3.74 -22.57 -14.76
CA LEU A 194 -4.87 -21.77 -14.30
C LEU A 194 -4.60 -20.28 -14.12
N GLY A 195 -3.34 -19.93 -13.84
CA GLY A 195 -2.94 -18.54 -13.66
C GLY A 195 -3.16 -17.68 -14.91
N GLU A 196 -3.31 -18.27 -16.10
CA GLU A 196 -3.61 -17.49 -17.31
C GLU A 196 -4.96 -16.77 -17.28
N ILE A 197 -5.89 -17.22 -16.41
CA ILE A 197 -7.26 -16.67 -16.31
C ILE A 197 -7.30 -15.44 -15.39
N GLY A 198 -6.33 -15.29 -14.48
CA GLY A 198 -6.27 -14.16 -13.54
C GLY A 198 -5.62 -12.88 -14.07
N LYS A 199 -5.23 -12.85 -15.36
CA LYS A 199 -4.60 -11.70 -16.03
C LYS A 199 -5.55 -10.51 -16.23
#